data_AF-A0A849YBK8-F1
#
_entry.id   AF-A0A849YBK8-F1
#
_cell.length_a   1.000
_cell.length_b   1.000
_cell.length_c   1.000
_cell.angle_alpha   90.00
_cell.angle_beta   90.00
_cell.angle_gamma   90.00
#
_symmetry.space_group_name_H-M   'P 1'
#
loop_
_entity.id
_entity.type
_entity.pdbx_description
1 polymer ?
#
loop_
_entity_poly.entity_id
_entity_poly.type
_entity_poly.pdbx_seq_one_letter_code
_entity_poly.pdbx_strand_id
1 'polypeptide(L)'
;MKRWLYVTAAYHEHAWNIARALQEREALERWWGGLVFAEGSILGRFAPWKRRVLDEVPSDRLRTQRRWEMFRVLAHRAGIGAAIQDRLWERGEHALDARAARDLRPAHAGAIGFEHGCLATLRRARELGLRRLVVFASAHHAFRERVVDPE
;
A
#
# COMPACT_ATOMS: atom_id res chain seq x y z
N MET A 1 -23.34 1.97 3.56
CA MET A 1 -22.39 1.20 4.40
C MET A 1 -21.11 2.03 4.58
N LYS A 2 -20.48 2.07 5.77
CA LYS A 2 -19.22 2.81 5.94
C LYS A 2 -18.08 2.04 5.25
N ARG A 3 -17.24 2.74 4.49
CA ARG A 3 -16.19 2.15 3.65
C ARG A 3 -14.79 2.47 4.15
N TRP A 4 -13.84 1.60 3.83
CA TRP A 4 -12.46 1.62 4.30
C TRP A 4 -11.50 2.20 3.25
N LEU A 5 -10.47 2.88 3.73
CA LEU A 5 -9.32 3.26 2.93
C LEU A 5 -8.17 2.29 3.23
N TYR A 6 -7.53 1.76 2.19
CA TYR A 6 -6.37 0.89 2.34
C TYR A 6 -5.13 1.51 1.69
N VAL A 7 -4.01 1.57 2.40
CA VAL A 7 -2.70 1.97 1.88
C VAL A 7 -1.66 0.85 1.99
N THR A 8 -0.94 0.58 0.90
CA THR A 8 0.27 -0.26 0.88
C THR A 8 1.16 0.11 -0.32
N ALA A 9 2.44 0.37 -0.07
CA ALA A 9 3.41 0.57 -1.15
C ALA A 9 3.97 -0.75 -1.66
N ALA A 10 4.14 -1.73 -0.78
CA ALA A 10 4.61 -3.06 -1.11
C ALA A 10 3.52 -3.88 -1.82
N TYR A 11 3.94 -4.59 -2.85
CA TYR A 11 3.17 -5.67 -3.45
C TYR A 11 3.29 -6.90 -2.54
N HIS A 12 2.19 -7.33 -1.93
CA HIS A 12 2.11 -8.65 -1.31
C HIS A 12 0.69 -9.21 -1.39
N GLU A 13 0.60 -10.53 -1.55
CA GLU A 13 -0.65 -11.25 -1.83
C GLU A 13 -1.68 -11.12 -0.71
N HIS A 14 -1.26 -11.09 0.56
CA HIS A 14 -2.22 -10.99 1.65
C HIS A 14 -2.85 -9.58 1.75
N ALA A 15 -2.17 -8.51 1.32
CA ALA A 15 -2.80 -7.19 1.15
C ALA A 15 -3.84 -7.24 0.03
N TRP A 16 -3.55 -7.98 -1.02
CA TRP A 16 -4.48 -8.14 -2.12
C TRP A 16 -5.76 -8.85 -1.68
N ASN A 17 -5.61 -9.93 -0.92
CA ASN A 17 -6.74 -10.69 -0.40
C ASN A 17 -7.62 -9.83 0.54
N ILE A 18 -7.02 -8.97 1.36
CA ILE A 18 -7.78 -8.03 2.19
C ILE A 18 -8.55 -7.03 1.32
N ALA A 19 -7.89 -6.42 0.33
CA ALA A 19 -8.54 -5.46 -0.55
C ALA A 19 -9.69 -6.10 -1.36
N ARG A 20 -9.49 -7.32 -1.87
CA ARG A 20 -10.50 -8.12 -2.56
C ARG A 20 -11.68 -8.42 -1.66
N ALA A 21 -11.45 -8.94 -0.46
CA ALA A 21 -12.51 -9.24 0.50
C ALA A 21 -13.34 -7.99 0.87
N LEU A 22 -12.69 -6.83 1.00
CA LEU A 22 -13.40 -5.56 1.21
C LEU A 22 -14.19 -5.14 -0.02
N GLN A 23 -13.66 -5.36 -1.21
CA GLN A 23 -14.31 -5.04 -2.48
C GLN A 23 -15.55 -5.92 -2.72
N GLU A 24 -15.45 -7.22 -2.49
CA GLU A 24 -16.56 -8.19 -2.57
C GLU A 24 -17.73 -7.82 -1.65
N ARG A 25 -17.43 -7.13 -0.54
CA ARG A 25 -18.43 -6.64 0.42
C ARG A 25 -18.83 -5.18 0.20
N GLU A 26 -18.39 -4.56 -0.89
CA GLU A 26 -18.57 -3.12 -1.17
C GLU A 26 -18.09 -2.19 -0.04
N ALA A 27 -17.17 -2.68 0.79
CA ALA A 27 -16.59 -2.00 1.93
C ALA A 27 -15.29 -1.28 1.58
N LEU A 28 -14.70 -1.50 0.40
CA LEU A 28 -13.53 -0.76 -0.07
C LEU A 28 -13.95 0.57 -0.72
N GLU A 29 -13.54 1.70 -0.15
CA GLU A 29 -13.70 3.02 -0.79
C GLU A 29 -12.56 3.29 -1.77
N ARG A 30 -11.33 3.06 -1.30
CA ARG A 30 -10.12 3.44 -2.03
C ARG A 30 -8.94 2.60 -1.59
N TRP A 31 -8.10 2.26 -2.56
CA TRP A 31 -6.81 1.64 -2.34
C TRP A 31 -5.70 2.53 -2.90
N TRP A 32 -4.82 2.98 -2.02
CA TRP A 32 -3.54 3.59 -2.34
C TRP A 32 -2.44 2.53 -2.43
N GLY A 33 -2.01 2.25 -3.66
CA GLY A 33 -0.95 1.30 -3.99
C GLY A 33 0.35 1.99 -4.43
N GLY A 34 1.44 1.23 -4.43
CA GLY A 34 2.61 1.52 -5.26
C GLY A 34 2.27 1.49 -6.77
N LEU A 35 3.19 1.03 -7.61
CA LEU A 35 2.91 0.91 -9.04
C LEU A 35 2.00 -0.31 -9.32
N VAL A 36 0.71 -0.14 -9.12
CA VAL A 36 -0.37 -1.09 -9.44
C VAL A 36 -1.12 -0.56 -10.64
N PHE A 37 -1.61 -1.43 -11.52
CA PHE A 37 -2.39 -1.04 -12.68
C PHE A 37 -3.80 -1.62 -12.56
N ALA A 38 -4.78 -0.85 -13.01
CA ALA A 38 -6.10 -1.42 -13.24
C ALA A 38 -6.06 -2.29 -14.50
N GLU A 39 -6.96 -3.27 -14.57
CA GLU A 39 -7.20 -4.05 -15.77
C GLU A 39 -7.49 -3.14 -16.98
N GLY A 40 -6.97 -3.51 -18.15
CA GLY A 40 -7.13 -2.73 -19.39
C GLY A 40 -6.18 -1.53 -19.55
N SER A 41 -5.42 -1.16 -18.51
CA SER A 41 -4.38 -0.12 -18.60
C SER A 41 -3.34 -0.46 -19.67
N ILE A 42 -3.01 0.49 -20.56
CA ILE A 42 -1.93 0.35 -21.55
C ILE A 42 -0.62 -0.05 -20.88
N LEU A 43 -0.33 0.50 -19.70
CA LEU A 43 0.86 0.17 -18.91
C LEU A 43 0.77 -1.21 -18.25
N GLY A 44 -0.44 -1.68 -17.93
CA GLY A 44 -0.68 -3.03 -17.38
C GLY A 44 -0.53 -4.15 -18.42
N ARG A 45 -0.60 -3.82 -19.72
CA ARG A 45 -0.41 -4.79 -20.82
C ARG A 45 1.06 -5.17 -21.03
N PHE A 46 2.00 -4.38 -20.51
CA PHE A 46 3.43 -4.69 -20.59
C PHE A 46 3.79 -5.85 -19.64
N ALA A 47 4.46 -6.88 -20.19
CA ALA A 47 4.73 -8.15 -19.49
C ALA A 47 5.33 -8.04 -18.06
N PRO A 48 6.25 -7.11 -17.74
CA PRO A 48 6.78 -6.98 -16.38
C PRO A 48 5.73 -6.55 -15.34
N TRP A 49 4.61 -5.99 -15.80
CA TRP A 49 3.61 -5.33 -14.95
C TRP A 49 2.30 -6.10 -14.84
N LYS A 50 2.13 -7.20 -15.60
CA LYS A 50 0.96 -8.09 -15.50
C LYS A 50 0.73 -8.59 -14.08
N ARG A 51 1.80 -8.89 -13.35
CA ARG A 51 1.72 -9.32 -11.94
C ARG A 51 1.18 -8.22 -11.03
N ARG A 52 1.17 -6.96 -11.46
CA ARG A 52 0.69 -5.80 -10.68
C ARG A 52 -0.66 -5.28 -11.18
N VAL A 53 -1.37 -6.06 -11.98
CA VAL A 53 -2.74 -5.75 -12.39
C VAL A 53 -3.70 -6.31 -11.36
N LEU A 54 -4.66 -5.49 -10.95
CA LEU A 54 -5.73 -5.91 -10.05
C LEU A 54 -7.05 -5.90 -10.80
N ASP A 55 -7.49 -7.10 -11.20
CA ASP A 55 -8.67 -7.26 -12.04
C ASP A 55 -9.96 -7.07 -11.23
N GLU A 56 -9.96 -7.41 -9.93
CA GLU A 56 -11.19 -7.38 -9.12
C GLU A 56 -11.45 -6.03 -8.44
N VAL A 57 -10.46 -5.12 -8.40
CA VAL A 57 -10.65 -3.79 -7.81
C VAL A 57 -10.89 -2.76 -8.92
N PRO A 58 -12.05 -2.10 -8.93
CA PRO A 58 -12.37 -1.08 -9.92
C PRO A 58 -11.31 0.02 -10.00
N SER A 59 -11.00 0.44 -11.22
CA SER A 59 -9.96 1.43 -11.50
C SER A 59 -10.20 2.78 -10.82
N ASP A 60 -11.46 3.16 -10.59
CA ASP A 60 -11.88 4.37 -9.90
C ASP A 60 -11.60 4.33 -8.39
N ARG A 61 -11.41 3.14 -7.82
CA ARG A 61 -11.00 2.92 -6.42
C ARG A 61 -9.49 2.79 -6.25
N LEU A 62 -8.75 2.55 -7.33
CA LEU A 62 -7.30 2.44 -7.31
C LEU A 62 -6.62 3.82 -7.43
N ARG A 63 -5.69 4.12 -6.52
CA ARG A 63 -4.80 5.27 -6.58
C ARG A 63 -3.36 4.82 -6.46
N THR A 64 -2.47 5.43 -7.23
CA THR A 64 -1.08 4.97 -7.36
C THR A 64 -0.12 6.14 -7.21
N GLN A 65 1.01 5.90 -6.56
CA GLN A 65 2.10 6.88 -6.52
C GLN A 65 3.15 6.55 -7.58
N ARG A 66 3.10 7.24 -8.72
CA ARG A 66 3.96 6.95 -9.88
C ARG A 66 5.30 7.68 -9.84
N ARG A 67 5.34 8.88 -9.24
CA ARG A 67 6.50 9.78 -9.33
C ARG A 67 7.79 9.16 -8.79
N TRP A 68 7.74 8.58 -7.59
CA TRP A 68 8.93 7.99 -6.96
C TRP A 68 9.31 6.64 -7.57
N GLU A 69 8.34 5.87 -8.06
CA GLU A 69 8.65 4.64 -8.81
C GLU A 69 9.40 4.96 -10.10
N MET A 70 9.02 6.02 -10.82
CA MET A 70 9.75 6.45 -12.02
C MET A 70 11.20 6.79 -11.69
N PHE A 71 11.45 7.55 -10.62
CA PHE A 71 12.82 7.84 -10.19
C PHE A 71 13.59 6.57 -9.81
N ARG A 72 12.95 5.63 -9.12
CA ARG A 72 13.55 4.34 -8.75
C ARG A 72 13.94 3.52 -9.99
N VAL A 73 13.06 3.43 -10.99
CA VAL A 73 13.32 2.73 -12.26
C VAL A 73 14.46 3.39 -13.03
N LEU A 74 14.49 4.72 -13.10
CA LEU A 74 15.58 5.45 -13.75
C LEU A 74 16.91 5.24 -13.02
N ALA A 75 16.91 5.30 -11.68
CA ALA A 75 18.10 5.05 -10.88
C ALA A 75 18.64 3.63 -11.08
N HIS A 76 17.76 2.64 -11.14
CA HIS A 76 18.13 1.26 -11.45
C HIS A 76 18.76 1.14 -12.85
N ARG A 77 18.14 1.75 -13.86
CA ARG A 77 18.66 1.74 -15.25
C ARG A 77 19.98 2.46 -15.42
N ALA A 78 20.20 3.53 -14.66
CA ALA A 78 21.45 4.28 -14.66
C ALA A 78 22.56 3.64 -13.81
N GLY A 79 22.32 2.45 -13.23
CA GLY A 79 23.31 1.76 -12.39
C GLY A 79 23.61 2.51 -11.08
N ILE A 80 22.70 3.36 -10.61
CA ILE A 80 22.89 4.10 -9.37
C ILE A 80 22.91 3.11 -8.19
N GLY A 81 23.82 3.32 -7.24
CA GLY A 81 24.02 2.41 -6.10
C GLY A 81 22.76 2.15 -5.26
N ALA A 82 22.73 0.98 -4.61
CA ALA A 82 21.60 0.46 -3.84
C ALA A 82 21.07 1.45 -2.78
N ALA A 83 21.96 2.17 -2.09
CA ALA A 83 21.59 3.14 -1.06
C ALA A 83 20.70 4.29 -1.58
N ILE A 84 20.90 4.73 -2.83
CA ILE A 84 20.04 5.77 -3.42
C ILE A 84 18.71 5.17 -3.87
N GLN A 85 18.72 3.95 -4.43
CA GLN A 85 17.49 3.25 -4.80
C GLN A 85 16.59 3.03 -3.58
N ASP A 86 17.17 2.69 -2.44
CA ASP A 86 16.47 2.51 -1.16
C ASP A 86 15.87 3.82 -0.65
N ARG A 87 16.64 4.92 -0.64
CA ARG A 87 16.13 6.26 -0.31
C ARG A 87 14.99 6.71 -1.23
N LEU A 88 15.03 6.36 -2.52
CA LEU A 88 13.94 6.66 -3.46
C LEU A 88 12.70 5.84 -3.16
N TRP A 89 12.87 4.58 -2.76
CA TRP A 89 11.77 3.72 -2.33
C TRP A 89 11.12 4.24 -1.05
N GLU A 90 11.90 4.52 0.00
CA GLU A 90 11.40 5.06 1.27
C GLU A 90 10.65 6.39 1.08
N ARG A 91 11.20 7.30 0.25
CA ARG A 91 10.49 8.54 -0.12
C ARG A 91 9.19 8.26 -0.87
N GLY A 92 9.16 7.21 -1.68
CA GLY A 92 7.96 6.73 -2.36
C GLY A 92 6.89 6.27 -1.39
N GLU A 93 7.26 5.46 -0.41
CA GLU A 93 6.35 4.97 0.63
C GLU A 93 5.77 6.12 1.46
N HIS A 94 6.63 7.00 1.99
CA HIS A 94 6.17 8.16 2.76
C HIS A 94 5.26 9.09 1.94
N ALA A 95 5.58 9.31 0.66
CA ALA A 95 4.74 10.14 -0.19
C ALA A 95 3.40 9.49 -0.55
N LEU A 96 3.35 8.15 -0.65
CA LEU A 96 2.10 7.41 -0.82
C LEU A 96 1.23 7.54 0.43
N ASP A 97 1.81 7.26 1.60
CA ASP A 97 1.15 7.34 2.90
C ASP A 97 0.61 8.75 3.19
N ALA A 98 1.41 9.77 2.97
CA ALA A 98 0.97 11.16 3.15
C ALA A 98 -0.21 11.53 2.24
N ARG A 99 -0.30 10.96 1.03
CA ARG A 99 -1.45 11.17 0.14
C ARG A 99 -2.68 10.41 0.62
N ALA A 100 -2.51 9.15 1.01
CA ALA A 100 -3.59 8.33 1.59
C ALA A 100 -4.18 8.99 2.86
N ALA A 101 -3.33 9.54 3.72
CA ALA A 101 -3.74 10.29 4.90
C ALA A 101 -4.59 11.53 4.56
N ARG A 102 -4.23 12.28 3.50
CA ARG A 102 -5.02 13.46 3.07
C ARG A 102 -6.39 13.10 2.51
N ASP A 103 -6.50 11.92 1.92
CA ASP A 103 -7.76 11.40 1.38
C ASP A 103 -8.73 10.92 2.46
N LEU A 104 -8.25 10.74 3.71
CA LEU A 104 -9.06 10.25 4.82
C LEU A 104 -10.08 11.30 5.28
N ARG A 105 -11.35 10.89 5.37
CA ARG A 105 -12.51 11.73 5.71
C ARG A 105 -13.26 11.12 6.90
N PRO A 106 -13.97 11.92 7.73
CA PRO A 106 -14.80 11.42 8.83
C PRO A 106 -15.87 10.40 8.41
N ALA A 107 -16.29 10.41 7.14
CA ALA A 107 -17.28 9.49 6.60
C ALA A 107 -16.78 8.04 6.43
N HIS A 108 -15.45 7.82 6.46
CA HIS A 108 -14.89 6.48 6.33
C HIS A 108 -15.16 5.62 7.58
N ALA A 109 -15.12 4.30 7.43
CA ALA A 109 -15.17 3.36 8.55
C ALA A 109 -13.85 3.32 9.33
N GLY A 110 -12.74 3.47 8.61
CA GLY A 110 -11.40 3.24 9.11
C GLY A 110 -10.35 3.26 8.03
N ALA A 111 -9.12 3.06 8.47
CA ALA A 111 -7.95 2.90 7.62
C ALA A 111 -7.27 1.57 7.89
N ILE A 112 -6.84 0.93 6.82
CA ILE A 112 -5.95 -0.24 6.83
C ILE A 112 -4.61 0.21 6.27
N GLY A 113 -3.53 -0.21 6.90
CA GLY A 113 -2.19 0.08 6.46
C GLY A 113 -1.28 -1.12 6.57
N PHE A 114 -0.24 -1.17 5.75
CA PHE A 114 0.76 -2.24 5.77
C PHE A 114 2.06 -1.74 6.41
N GLU A 115 2.50 -2.44 7.46
CA GLU A 115 3.74 -2.22 8.19
C GLU A 115 4.03 -0.74 8.51
N HIS A 116 5.30 -0.34 8.47
CA HIS A 116 5.73 1.01 8.81
C HIS A 116 5.28 2.06 7.76
N GLY A 117 5.02 1.65 6.53
CA GLY A 117 4.65 2.51 5.40
C GLY A 117 3.24 3.13 5.46
N CYS A 118 2.55 3.09 6.60
CA CYS A 118 1.18 3.59 6.76
C CYS A 118 0.97 4.51 7.99
N LEU A 119 2.06 4.91 8.64
CA LEU A 119 2.01 5.63 9.92
C LEU A 119 1.21 6.94 9.86
N ALA A 120 1.38 7.75 8.83
CA ALA A 120 0.67 9.02 8.67
C ALA A 120 -0.83 8.78 8.47
N THR A 121 -1.21 7.79 7.67
CA THR A 121 -2.61 7.39 7.46
C THR A 121 -3.27 6.95 8.76
N LEU A 122 -2.58 6.13 9.57
CA LEU A 122 -3.13 5.64 10.83
C LEU A 122 -3.19 6.72 11.92
N ARG A 123 -2.21 7.64 11.96
CA ARG A 123 -2.28 8.83 12.83
C ARG A 123 -3.47 9.70 12.47
N ARG A 124 -3.68 9.95 11.17
CA ARG A 124 -4.83 10.72 10.70
C ARG A 124 -6.16 10.05 11.01
N ALA A 125 -6.25 8.73 10.83
CA ALA A 125 -7.44 7.97 11.22
C ALA A 125 -7.73 8.09 12.72
N ARG A 126 -6.70 8.11 13.57
CA ARG A 126 -6.85 8.34 15.02
C ARG A 126 -7.43 9.72 15.32
N GLU A 127 -6.89 10.77 14.69
CA GLU A 127 -7.38 12.15 14.85
C GLU A 127 -8.85 12.29 14.45
N LEU A 128 -9.29 11.51 13.45
CA LEU A 128 -10.66 11.49 12.97
C LEU A 128 -11.59 10.56 13.77
N GLY A 129 -11.10 9.89 14.82
CA GLY A 129 -11.88 8.94 15.61
C GLY A 129 -12.26 7.66 14.84
N LEU A 130 -11.48 7.27 13.84
CA LEU A 130 -11.76 6.15 12.95
C LEU A 130 -11.05 4.87 13.40
N ARG A 131 -11.56 3.73 12.91
CA ARG A 131 -10.92 2.42 13.11
C ARG A 131 -9.57 2.36 12.38
N ARG A 132 -8.64 1.60 12.95
CA ARG A 132 -7.26 1.49 12.46
C ARG A 132 -6.86 0.02 12.48
N LEU A 133 -6.34 -0.47 11.38
CA LEU A 133 -5.79 -1.82 11.27
C LEU A 133 -4.41 -1.75 10.62
N VAL A 134 -3.44 -2.43 11.24
CA VAL A 134 -2.10 -2.62 10.67
C VAL A 134 -1.98 -4.07 10.25
N VAL A 135 -1.53 -4.28 9.02
CA VAL A 135 -1.11 -5.58 8.51
C VAL A 135 0.41 -5.67 8.65
N PHE A 136 0.90 -6.67 9.37
CA PHE A 136 2.32 -6.97 9.50
C PHE A 136 2.62 -8.29 8.79
N ALA A 137 3.61 -8.31 7.89
CA ALA A 137 4.04 -9.56 7.23
C ALA A 137 5.22 -10.23 7.97
N SER A 138 5.79 -9.55 8.95
CA SER A 138 6.77 -10.12 9.88
C SER A 138 6.09 -10.60 11.14
N ALA A 139 6.58 -11.73 11.67
CA ALA A 139 6.24 -12.13 13.02
C ALA A 139 6.64 -11.02 13.99
N HIS A 140 5.76 -10.73 14.95
CA HIS A 140 6.06 -9.77 16.01
C HIS A 140 7.38 -10.16 16.70
N HIS A 141 8.21 -9.19 17.11
CA HIS A 141 9.53 -9.48 17.72
C HIS A 141 9.42 -10.47 18.88
N ALA A 142 8.41 -10.31 19.74
CA ALA A 142 8.14 -11.25 20.85
C ALA A 142 7.85 -12.69 20.39
N PHE A 143 7.25 -12.88 19.20
CA PHE A 143 7.08 -14.21 18.62
C PHE A 143 8.41 -14.77 18.14
N ARG A 144 9.23 -13.96 17.47
CA ARG A 144 10.56 -14.36 17.01
C ARG A 144 11.46 -14.77 18.18
N GLU A 145 11.55 -13.94 19.21
CA GLU A 145 12.35 -14.20 20.42
C GLU A 145 11.97 -15.54 21.05
N ARG A 146 10.67 -15.85 21.13
CA ARG A 146 10.20 -17.11 21.71
C ARG A 146 10.49 -18.36 20.88
N VAL A 147 10.52 -18.25 19.55
CA VAL A 147 10.49 -19.42 18.64
C VAL A 147 11.80 -19.63 17.89
N VAL A 148 12.48 -18.55 17.50
CA VAL A 148 13.69 -18.59 16.66
C VAL A 148 14.94 -18.43 17.51
N ASP A 149 14.89 -17.58 18.52
CA ASP A 149 16.00 -17.31 19.44
C ASP A 149 15.65 -17.73 20.90
N PRO A 150 15.12 -18.95 21.15
CA PRO A 150 14.80 -19.38 22.51
C PRO A 150 16.09 -19.52 23.34
N GLU A 151 16.06 -19.00 24.57
CA GLU A 151 17.12 -19.23 25.57
C GLU A 151 17.31 -20.73 25.89
#